data_AF-A0A7K4GTZ5-F1
#
_entry.id   AF-A0A7K4GTZ5-F1
#
_cell.length_a   1.000
_cell.length_b   1.000
_cell.length_c   1.000
_cell.angle_alpha   90.00
_cell.angle_beta   90.00
_cell.angle_gamma   90.00
#
_symmetry.space_group_name_H-M   'P 1'
#
loop_
_entity.id
_entity.type
_entity.pdbx_description
1 polymer ?
#
loop_
_entity_poly.entity_id
_entity_poly.type
_entity_poly.pdbx_seq_one_letter_code
_entity_poly.pdbx_strand_id
1 'polypeptide(L)'
;MKINLNKVYLLLIYAILPTIASIVYWIEEPYSYLGSLNIIHEIGSVFGIFSFVWMCFNVIIMTKIKVIETNFELDWLLHFHTWMAAIALILGSLHYPLVRIGVEFEDIQIHSGVFGWTSLVIVMILAIIFMSNSLVRINIVRKMRASAFKRRFRYKINKILHNIPIVGLALIFFHALLSFTSTSSLFMLGVYSFFFSITFIGWIYHKLIRKFRSIKDPYVLRKSSWDDVSKDGVSQKSRKWALKLLKQTPSLYPCLQCGICSSECPVSKVTMGNYNPRRNVLAILLLYKDLLLKGDDLVIWGCTDCHTCDEVCPQNIELTDLFAFLKNQSINLGRGPDYIAEQAKLIFDNAKAIPSQPAIEHR
;
A
#
# COMPACT_ATOMS: atom_id res chain seq x y z
N MET A 1 -13.93 -24.35 2.18
CA MET A 1 -12.97 -23.23 2.03
C MET A 1 -11.67 -23.83 1.45
N LYS A 2 -11.35 -23.61 0.16
CA LYS A 2 -10.10 -24.16 -0.42
C LYS A 2 -8.91 -23.37 0.14
N ILE A 3 -8.04 -24.04 0.88
CA ILE A 3 -6.80 -23.45 1.39
C ILE A 3 -5.89 -23.19 0.18
N ASN A 4 -5.47 -21.94 -0.03
CA ASN A 4 -4.46 -21.62 -1.02
C ASN A 4 -3.09 -22.04 -0.47
N LEU A 5 -2.59 -23.20 -0.90
CA LEU A 5 -1.31 -23.77 -0.49
C LEU A 5 -0.14 -22.79 -0.68
N ASN A 6 -0.12 -22.03 -1.78
CA ASN A 6 0.93 -21.04 -2.04
C ASN A 6 0.92 -19.91 -1.01
N LYS A 7 -0.27 -19.47 -0.58
CA LYS A 7 -0.40 -18.49 0.50
C LYS A 7 0.22 -19.02 1.81
N VAL A 8 -0.02 -20.29 2.14
CA VAL A 8 0.55 -20.94 3.33
C VAL A 8 2.06 -21.03 3.23
N TYR A 9 2.61 -21.49 2.08
CA TYR A 9 4.06 -21.56 1.88
C TYR A 9 4.75 -20.20 2.02
N LEU A 10 4.15 -19.12 1.47
CA LEU A 10 4.72 -17.78 1.59
C LEU A 10 4.73 -17.28 3.04
N LEU A 11 3.69 -17.58 3.83
CA LEU A 11 3.66 -17.26 5.25
C LEU A 11 4.66 -18.09 6.06
N LEU A 12 4.84 -19.36 5.72
CA LEU A 12 5.85 -20.21 6.34
C LEU A 12 7.26 -19.69 6.07
N ILE A 13 7.57 -19.32 4.82
CA ILE A 13 8.87 -18.71 4.46
C ILE A 13 9.10 -17.43 5.29
N TYR A 14 8.09 -16.56 5.37
CA TYR A 14 8.15 -15.33 6.17
C TYR A 14 8.43 -15.59 7.67
N ALA A 15 7.80 -16.62 8.24
CA ALA A 15 7.94 -16.96 9.66
C ALA A 15 9.26 -17.69 9.97
N ILE A 16 9.75 -18.53 9.06
CA ILE A 16 10.91 -19.40 9.29
C ILE A 16 12.24 -18.66 9.09
N LEU A 17 12.31 -17.73 8.12
CA LEU A 17 13.56 -17.06 7.78
C LEU A 17 14.26 -16.29 8.93
N PRO A 18 13.57 -15.53 9.81
CA PRO A 18 14.22 -14.95 10.98
C PRO A 18 14.69 -16.01 11.99
N THR A 19 13.97 -17.14 12.10
CA THR A 19 14.39 -18.27 12.94
C THR A 19 15.66 -18.91 12.41
N ILE A 20 15.76 -19.13 11.08
CA ILE A 20 16.99 -19.63 10.45
C ILE A 20 18.16 -18.67 10.72
N ALA A 21 17.96 -17.37 10.52
CA ALA A 21 18.99 -16.37 10.82
C ALA A 21 19.42 -16.39 12.31
N SER A 22 18.49 -16.66 13.22
CA SER A 22 18.77 -16.76 14.66
C SER A 22 19.53 -18.04 15.03
N ILE A 23 19.21 -19.18 14.38
CA ILE A 23 19.94 -20.44 14.54
C ILE A 23 21.39 -20.27 14.07
N VAL A 24 21.56 -19.64 12.91
CA VAL A 24 22.88 -19.33 12.35
C VAL A 24 23.66 -18.44 13.33
N TYR A 25 23.04 -17.39 13.86
CA TYR A 25 23.65 -16.54 14.89
C TYR A 25 24.17 -17.37 16.06
N TRP A 26 23.36 -18.28 16.62
CA TRP A 26 23.78 -19.14 17.71
C TRP A 26 24.92 -20.11 17.38
N ILE A 27 25.02 -20.58 16.13
CA ILE A 27 26.11 -21.47 15.70
C ILE A 27 27.42 -20.68 15.53
N GLU A 28 27.32 -19.47 15.00
CA GLU A 28 28.45 -18.63 14.60
C GLU A 28 28.96 -17.72 15.73
N GLU A 29 28.16 -17.49 16.76
CA GLU A 29 28.57 -16.71 17.92
C GLU A 29 29.60 -17.52 18.73
N PRO A 30 30.83 -17.01 18.93
CA PRO A 30 31.84 -17.74 19.65
C PRO A 30 31.39 -17.98 21.10
N TYR A 31 31.27 -19.26 21.45
CA TYR A 31 30.96 -19.78 22.79
C TYR A 31 32.09 -19.44 23.77
N SER A 32 32.31 -18.17 24.14
CA SER A 32 33.16 -17.75 25.27
C SER A 32 33.40 -16.23 25.31
N TYR A 33 32.53 -15.50 26.00
CA TYR A 33 33.00 -14.31 26.75
C TYR A 33 32.09 -13.89 27.92
N LEU A 34 30.79 -14.22 27.92
CA LEU A 34 29.81 -13.57 28.82
C LEU A 34 29.27 -14.35 30.04
N GLY A 35 29.70 -15.58 30.32
CA GLY A 35 29.23 -16.32 31.52
C GLY A 35 27.69 -16.44 31.60
N SER A 36 27.08 -16.25 32.78
CA SER A 36 25.61 -16.34 32.98
C SER A 36 24.81 -15.16 32.40
N LEU A 37 25.45 -14.05 32.04
CA LEU A 37 24.83 -12.91 31.35
C LEU A 37 24.64 -13.17 29.84
N ASN A 38 25.19 -14.27 29.34
CA ASN A 38 25.16 -14.63 27.93
C ASN A 38 23.73 -14.79 27.39
N ILE A 39 22.84 -15.42 28.15
CA ILE A 39 21.49 -15.71 27.65
C ILE A 39 20.64 -14.45 27.42
N ILE A 40 20.82 -13.41 28.24
CA ILE A 40 20.06 -12.16 28.09
C ILE A 40 20.53 -11.40 26.85
N HIS A 41 21.85 -11.36 26.64
CA HIS A 41 22.44 -10.79 25.44
C HIS A 41 21.98 -11.56 24.19
N GLU A 42 22.06 -12.89 24.20
CA GLU A 42 21.59 -13.75 23.10
C GLU A 42 20.12 -13.51 22.75
N ILE A 43 19.22 -13.48 23.76
CA ILE A 43 17.80 -13.17 23.56
C ILE A 43 17.62 -11.78 22.94
N GLY A 44 18.37 -10.79 23.45
CA GLY A 44 18.41 -9.44 22.90
C GLY A 44 18.80 -9.45 21.43
N SER A 45 19.87 -10.13 21.07
CA SER A 45 20.34 -10.27 19.68
C SER A 45 19.31 -10.95 18.77
N VAL A 46 18.66 -12.02 19.24
CA VAL A 46 17.57 -12.67 18.50
C VAL A 46 16.42 -11.71 18.23
N PHE A 47 16.03 -10.87 19.21
CA PHE A 47 15.02 -9.82 18.96
C PHE A 47 15.47 -8.80 17.91
N GLY A 48 16.76 -8.44 17.90
CA GLY A 48 17.37 -7.61 16.87
C GLY A 48 17.27 -8.23 15.47
N ILE A 49 17.61 -9.52 15.35
CA ILE A 49 17.53 -10.28 14.10
C ILE A 49 16.09 -10.33 13.58
N PHE A 50 15.14 -10.71 14.44
CA PHE A 50 13.71 -10.74 14.08
C PHE A 50 13.20 -9.36 13.65
N SER A 51 13.52 -8.32 14.41
CA SER A 51 13.17 -6.94 14.08
C SER A 51 13.68 -6.54 12.69
N PHE A 52 14.97 -6.77 12.42
CA PHE A 52 15.59 -6.40 11.14
C PHE A 52 15.00 -7.19 9.96
N VAL A 53 14.97 -8.51 10.06
CA VAL A 53 14.49 -9.41 8.99
C VAL A 53 13.01 -9.14 8.69
N TRP A 54 12.16 -8.97 9.70
CA TRP A 54 10.75 -8.62 9.47
C TRP A 54 10.58 -7.19 8.95
N MET A 55 11.42 -6.24 9.31
CA MET A 55 11.38 -4.90 8.71
C MET A 55 11.76 -4.94 7.22
N CYS A 56 12.77 -5.73 6.83
CA CYS A 56 13.09 -6.03 5.44
C CYS A 56 11.87 -6.61 4.70
N PHE A 57 11.23 -7.63 5.27
CA PHE A 57 10.02 -8.19 4.66
C PHE A 57 8.88 -7.18 4.57
N ASN A 58 8.68 -6.33 5.58
CA ASN A 58 7.63 -5.30 5.56
C ASN A 58 7.75 -4.36 4.35
N VAL A 59 8.97 -4.04 3.93
CA VAL A 59 9.21 -3.30 2.69
C VAL A 59 8.94 -4.18 1.47
N ILE A 60 9.47 -5.40 1.43
CA ILE A 60 9.32 -6.34 0.30
C ILE A 60 7.84 -6.63 -0.01
N ILE A 61 7.01 -6.90 0.98
CA ILE A 61 5.58 -7.19 0.76
C ILE A 61 4.85 -6.02 0.09
N MET A 62 5.26 -4.78 0.39
CA MET A 62 4.69 -3.57 -0.20
C MET A 62 5.29 -3.20 -1.55
N THR A 63 6.36 -3.87 -2.00
CA THR A 63 6.80 -3.78 -3.40
C THR A 63 5.82 -4.45 -4.36
N LYS A 64 4.94 -5.32 -3.82
CA LYS A 64 3.87 -6.02 -4.53
C LYS A 64 4.36 -6.73 -5.79
N ILE A 65 5.38 -7.58 -5.63
CA ILE A 65 5.84 -8.49 -6.70
C ILE A 65 4.73 -9.49 -7.08
N LYS A 66 4.75 -9.99 -8.32
CA LYS A 66 3.68 -10.82 -8.90
C LYS A 66 3.25 -11.98 -7.98
N VAL A 67 4.22 -12.69 -7.39
CA VAL A 67 3.98 -13.83 -6.48
C VAL A 67 3.15 -13.44 -5.24
N ILE A 68 3.34 -12.23 -4.71
CA ILE A 68 2.58 -11.74 -3.56
C ILE A 68 1.19 -11.28 -4.00
N GLU A 69 1.09 -10.54 -5.11
CA GLU A 69 -0.18 -10.03 -5.62
C GLU A 69 -1.16 -11.13 -6.07
N THR A 70 -0.67 -12.27 -6.52
CA THR A 70 -1.53 -13.40 -6.94
C THR A 70 -2.06 -14.23 -5.77
N ASN A 71 -1.46 -14.12 -4.58
CA ASN A 71 -1.78 -14.99 -3.44
C ASN A 71 -2.42 -14.26 -2.25
N PHE A 72 -2.29 -12.94 -2.18
CA PHE A 72 -2.82 -12.14 -1.08
C PHE A 72 -3.65 -10.96 -1.57
N GLU A 73 -4.81 -10.77 -0.95
CA GLU A 73 -5.62 -9.58 -1.16
C GLU A 73 -4.92 -8.34 -0.60
N LEU A 74 -5.10 -7.21 -1.27
CA LEU A 74 -4.45 -5.97 -0.85
C LEU A 74 -4.87 -5.52 0.55
N ASP A 75 -6.15 -5.65 0.90
CA ASP A 75 -6.63 -5.25 2.22
C ASP A 75 -5.98 -6.09 3.30
N TRP A 76 -5.86 -7.40 3.08
CA TRP A 76 -5.12 -8.29 3.98
C TRP A 76 -3.64 -7.88 4.09
N LEU A 77 -2.97 -7.60 2.96
CA LEU A 77 -1.56 -7.19 2.94
C LEU A 77 -1.31 -5.89 3.71
N LEU A 78 -2.22 -4.91 3.64
CA LEU A 78 -2.09 -3.63 4.34
C LEU A 78 -2.22 -3.81 5.86
N HIS A 79 -3.16 -4.64 6.32
CA HIS A 79 -3.27 -4.97 7.74
C HIS A 79 -2.04 -5.73 8.23
N PHE A 80 -1.60 -6.73 7.45
CA PHE A 80 -0.41 -7.52 7.77
C PHE A 80 0.85 -6.63 7.86
N HIS A 81 1.08 -5.74 6.89
CA HIS A 81 2.16 -4.77 6.91
C HIS A 81 2.15 -3.89 8.18
N THR A 82 0.96 -3.38 8.54
CA THR A 82 0.82 -2.49 9.71
C THR A 82 1.16 -3.22 11.01
N TRP A 83 0.60 -4.42 11.21
CA TRP A 83 0.85 -5.21 12.42
C TRP A 83 2.29 -5.71 12.51
N MET A 84 2.83 -6.24 11.41
CA MET A 84 4.19 -6.76 11.41
C MET A 84 5.23 -5.66 11.58
N ALA A 85 5.01 -4.46 11.05
CA ALA A 85 5.89 -3.32 11.29
C ALA A 85 5.89 -2.92 12.78
N ALA A 86 4.72 -2.91 13.43
CA ALA A 86 4.62 -2.63 14.86
C ALA A 86 5.34 -3.70 15.71
N ILE A 87 5.12 -4.99 15.41
CA ILE A 87 5.78 -6.10 16.12
C ILE A 87 7.30 -6.02 15.96
N ALA A 88 7.80 -5.82 14.73
CA ALA A 88 9.24 -5.68 14.48
C ALA A 88 9.84 -4.50 15.27
N LEU A 89 9.19 -3.34 15.28
CA LEU A 89 9.68 -2.18 16.04
C LEU A 89 9.66 -2.40 17.55
N ILE A 90 8.67 -3.13 18.08
CA ILE A 90 8.65 -3.51 19.50
C ILE A 90 9.85 -4.40 19.82
N LEU A 91 10.12 -5.43 19.01
CA LEU A 91 11.29 -6.29 19.19
C LEU A 91 12.59 -5.51 19.10
N GLY A 92 12.73 -4.59 18.15
CA GLY A 92 13.89 -3.69 18.06
C GLY A 92 14.05 -2.77 19.27
N SER A 93 12.93 -2.36 19.90
CA SER A 93 12.95 -1.56 21.13
C SER A 93 13.42 -2.37 22.33
N LEU A 94 13.00 -3.64 22.41
CA LEU A 94 13.39 -4.58 23.47
C LEU A 94 14.84 -5.05 23.31
N HIS A 95 15.35 -5.15 22.08
CA HIS A 95 16.74 -5.49 21.79
C HIS A 95 17.73 -4.57 22.51
N TYR A 96 17.55 -3.24 22.40
CA TYR A 96 18.50 -2.24 22.92
C TYR A 96 18.84 -2.39 24.43
N PRO A 97 17.88 -2.47 25.36
CA PRO A 97 18.20 -2.65 26.77
C PRO A 97 18.78 -4.03 27.06
N LEU A 98 18.37 -5.09 26.35
CA LEU A 98 18.81 -6.46 26.63
C LEU A 98 20.29 -6.69 26.26
N VAL A 99 20.73 -6.20 25.11
CA VAL A 99 22.13 -6.38 24.66
C VAL A 99 23.12 -5.50 25.42
N ARG A 100 22.65 -4.45 26.09
CA ARG A 100 23.51 -3.51 26.84
C ARG A 100 23.78 -3.90 28.28
N ILE A 101 23.19 -4.99 28.78
CA ILE A 101 23.40 -5.41 30.17
C ILE A 101 24.82 -5.97 30.31
N GLY A 102 25.69 -5.19 30.94
CA GLY A 102 27.07 -5.61 31.22
C GLY A 102 28.03 -5.57 30.02
N VAL A 103 27.63 -4.93 28.92
CA VAL A 103 28.43 -4.82 27.69
C VAL A 103 28.46 -3.36 27.21
N GLU A 104 29.66 -2.86 26.93
CA GLU A 104 29.88 -1.56 26.28
C GLU A 104 30.09 -1.76 24.77
N PHE A 105 29.53 -0.85 23.98
CA PHE A 105 29.61 -0.85 22.53
C PHE A 105 30.23 0.47 22.05
N GLU A 106 30.82 0.46 20.87
CA GLU A 106 31.32 1.68 20.25
C GLU A 106 30.19 2.69 19.96
N ASP A 107 30.48 3.98 20.15
CA ASP A 107 29.52 5.07 19.96
C ASP A 107 28.88 5.04 18.55
N ILE A 108 29.67 4.73 17.53
CA ILE A 108 29.20 4.69 16.14
C ILE A 108 28.14 3.59 15.93
N GLN A 109 28.30 2.43 16.58
CA GLN A 109 27.33 1.34 16.52
C GLN A 109 26.04 1.75 17.26
N ILE A 110 26.15 2.37 18.44
CA ILE A 110 24.99 2.82 19.20
C ILE A 110 24.21 3.89 18.43
N HIS A 111 24.89 4.94 17.95
CA HIS A 111 24.26 6.06 17.26
C HIS A 111 23.57 5.65 15.97
N SER A 112 24.20 4.81 15.15
CA SER A 112 23.59 4.30 13.92
C SER A 112 22.31 3.50 14.20
N GLY A 113 22.32 2.66 15.24
CA GLY A 113 21.14 1.91 15.70
C GLY A 113 20.02 2.83 16.18
N VAL A 114 20.34 3.79 17.07
CA VAL A 114 19.36 4.74 17.64
C VAL A 114 18.74 5.62 16.56
N PHE A 115 19.54 6.19 15.66
CA PHE A 115 19.03 7.03 14.57
C PHE A 115 18.18 6.23 13.59
N GLY A 116 18.62 5.02 13.23
CA GLY A 116 17.85 4.11 12.39
C GLY A 116 16.47 3.80 13.00
N TRP A 117 16.44 3.34 14.25
CA TRP A 117 15.20 2.98 14.95
C TRP A 117 14.28 4.19 15.12
N THR A 118 14.83 5.33 15.55
CA THR A 118 14.05 6.57 15.76
C THR A 118 13.37 7.03 14.48
N SER A 119 14.08 6.97 13.34
CA SER A 119 13.50 7.32 12.04
C SER A 119 12.32 6.41 11.67
N LEU A 120 12.41 5.11 11.93
CA LEU A 120 11.35 4.14 11.64
C LEU A 120 10.12 4.38 12.54
N VAL A 121 10.32 4.64 13.82
CA VAL A 121 9.25 4.96 14.77
C VAL A 121 8.53 6.25 14.39
N ILE A 122 9.27 7.31 14.06
CA ILE A 122 8.68 8.58 13.61
C ILE A 122 7.81 8.34 12.37
N VAL A 123 8.30 7.61 11.37
CA VAL A 123 7.52 7.31 10.16
C VAL A 123 6.27 6.48 10.49
N MET A 124 6.36 5.49 11.38
CA MET A 124 5.21 4.71 11.82
C MET A 124 4.14 5.59 12.49
N ILE A 125 4.55 6.46 13.41
CA ILE A 125 3.64 7.40 14.10
C ILE A 125 2.96 8.32 13.08
N LEU A 126 3.72 8.91 12.17
CA LEU A 126 3.18 9.76 11.10
C LEU A 126 2.24 8.99 10.17
N ALA A 127 2.53 7.73 9.85
CA ALA A 127 1.66 6.89 9.03
C ALA A 127 0.32 6.59 9.74
N ILE A 128 0.35 6.23 11.03
CA ILE A 128 -0.86 6.01 11.81
C ILE A 128 -1.69 7.29 11.92
N ILE A 129 -1.03 8.43 12.19
CA ILE A 129 -1.72 9.72 12.36
C ILE A 129 -2.27 10.27 11.06
N PHE A 130 -1.62 10.10 9.90
CA PHE A 130 -1.99 10.80 8.67
C PHE A 130 -2.37 9.89 7.49
N MET A 131 -2.15 8.58 7.55
CA MET A 131 -2.47 7.63 6.48
C MET A 131 -3.45 6.52 6.88
N SER A 132 -3.62 6.24 8.18
CA SER A 132 -4.58 5.23 8.66
C SER A 132 -5.88 5.85 9.15
N ASN A 133 -7.03 5.25 8.87
CA ASN A 133 -8.30 5.71 9.43
C ASN A 133 -8.55 5.23 10.88
N SER A 134 -7.67 4.39 11.44
CA SER A 134 -7.87 3.76 12.75
C SER A 134 -8.07 4.77 13.89
N LEU A 135 -7.39 5.92 13.85
CA LEU A 135 -7.45 6.92 14.93
C LEU A 135 -8.32 8.15 14.63
N VAL A 136 -9.03 8.17 13.50
CA VAL A 136 -9.83 9.35 13.07
C VAL A 136 -10.96 9.70 14.04
N ARG A 137 -11.48 8.69 14.75
CA ARG A 137 -12.55 8.88 15.76
C ARG A 137 -12.07 9.69 16.97
N ILE A 138 -10.76 9.79 17.20
CA ILE A 138 -10.18 10.55 18.33
C ILE A 138 -10.17 12.04 17.99
N ASN A 139 -10.83 12.85 18.82
CA ASN A 139 -10.99 14.30 18.58
C ASN A 139 -9.67 15.06 18.40
N ILE A 140 -8.63 14.68 19.16
CA ILE A 140 -7.30 15.29 19.06
C ILE A 140 -6.68 15.03 17.68
N VAL A 141 -6.72 13.78 17.21
CA VAL A 141 -6.17 13.38 15.90
C VAL A 141 -6.89 14.11 14.77
N ARG A 142 -8.22 14.24 14.85
CA ARG A 142 -9.00 15.01 13.86
C ARG A 142 -8.60 16.49 13.83
N LYS A 143 -8.43 17.13 14.99
CA LYS A 143 -7.94 18.53 15.09
C LYS A 143 -6.52 18.67 14.53
N MET A 144 -5.63 17.73 14.83
CA MET A 144 -4.26 17.71 14.31
C MET A 144 -4.24 17.59 12.78
N ARG A 145 -5.00 16.67 12.19
CA ARG A 145 -5.13 16.53 10.73
C ARG A 145 -5.65 17.80 10.08
N ALA A 146 -6.70 18.41 10.65
CA ALA A 146 -7.26 19.65 10.13
C ALA A 146 -6.25 20.82 10.19
N SER A 147 -5.48 20.93 11.29
CA SER A 147 -4.41 21.92 11.43
C SER A 147 -3.27 21.68 10.43
N ALA A 148 -2.84 20.43 10.26
CA ALA A 148 -1.81 20.04 9.31
C ALA A 148 -2.24 20.37 7.86
N PHE A 149 -3.49 20.07 7.50
CA PHE A 149 -4.06 20.42 6.20
C PHE A 149 -4.03 21.93 5.95
N LYS A 150 -4.42 22.75 6.94
CA LYS A 150 -4.34 24.23 6.85
C LYS A 150 -2.91 24.72 6.63
N ARG A 151 -1.91 24.05 7.21
CA ARG A 151 -0.47 24.33 7.03
C ARG A 151 0.13 23.72 5.76
N ARG A 152 -0.69 23.32 4.78
CA ARG A 152 -0.29 22.67 3.53
C ARG A 152 0.39 21.31 3.70
N PHE A 153 0.31 20.68 4.87
CA PHE A 153 0.74 19.30 5.07
C PHE A 153 -0.30 18.34 4.47
N ARG A 154 -0.18 18.09 3.16
CA ARG A 154 -1.09 17.24 2.39
C ARG A 154 -0.60 15.78 2.38
N TYR A 155 -1.49 14.86 2.01
CA TYR A 155 -1.19 13.44 1.84
C TYR A 155 0.09 13.16 1.02
N LYS A 156 0.37 13.97 -0.02
CA LYS A 156 1.58 13.86 -0.84
C LYS A 156 2.88 14.00 -0.03
N ILE A 157 2.92 14.88 0.97
CA ILE A 157 4.10 15.05 1.84
C ILE A 157 4.27 13.82 2.73
N ASN A 158 3.18 13.34 3.34
CA ASN A 158 3.24 12.13 4.17
C ASN A 158 3.66 10.89 3.36
N LYS A 159 3.23 10.79 2.11
CA LYS A 159 3.68 9.75 1.16
C LYS A 159 5.19 9.84 0.88
N ILE A 160 5.76 11.05 0.82
CA ILE A 160 7.21 11.23 0.67
C ILE A 160 7.93 10.74 1.92
N LEU A 161 7.47 11.16 3.10
CA LEU A 161 8.01 10.74 4.39
C LEU A 161 7.93 9.23 4.58
N HIS A 162 6.87 8.58 4.10
CA HIS A 162 6.75 7.12 4.15
C HIS A 162 7.67 6.36 3.17
N ASN A 163 8.53 7.05 2.40
CA ASN A 163 9.67 6.43 1.71
C ASN A 163 10.97 6.50 2.50
N ILE A 164 11.02 7.29 3.58
CA ILE A 164 12.18 7.37 4.51
C ILE A 164 12.50 6.03 5.19
N PRO A 165 11.58 5.05 5.39
CA PRO A 165 11.94 3.79 6.03
C PRO A 165 13.14 3.06 5.41
N ILE A 166 13.41 3.23 4.11
CA ILE A 166 14.61 2.64 3.50
C ILE A 166 15.92 3.24 4.05
N VAL A 167 15.91 4.54 4.41
CA VAL A 167 17.04 5.24 5.04
C VAL A 167 17.21 4.74 6.47
N GLY A 168 16.11 4.62 7.23
CA GLY A 168 16.14 4.05 8.56
C GLY A 168 16.66 2.62 8.57
N LEU A 169 16.19 1.80 7.62
CA LEU A 169 16.66 0.43 7.46
C LEU A 169 18.13 0.34 7.03
N ALA A 170 18.63 1.28 6.22
CA ALA A 170 20.04 1.36 5.87
C ALA A 170 20.93 1.71 7.07
N LEU A 171 20.47 2.60 7.96
CA LEU A 171 21.17 2.89 9.21
C LEU A 171 21.19 1.67 10.16
N ILE A 172 20.08 0.95 10.27
CA ILE A 172 20.04 -0.31 11.04
C ILE A 172 20.94 -1.38 10.42
N PHE A 173 20.98 -1.48 9.08
CA PHE A 173 21.89 -2.39 8.40
C PHE A 173 23.35 -2.03 8.68
N PHE A 174 23.71 -0.75 8.60
CA PHE A 174 25.05 -0.28 8.96
C PHE A 174 25.40 -0.59 10.43
N HIS A 175 24.47 -0.37 11.36
CA HIS A 175 24.59 -0.81 12.76
C HIS A 175 24.87 -2.32 12.87
N ALA A 176 24.14 -3.15 12.12
CA ALA A 176 24.34 -4.60 12.11
C ALA A 176 25.71 -4.99 11.54
N LEU A 177 26.20 -4.31 10.49
CA LEU A 177 27.54 -4.54 9.93
C LEU A 177 28.67 -4.28 10.92
N LEU A 178 28.50 -3.27 11.79
CA LEU A 178 29.48 -2.92 12.82
C LEU A 178 29.44 -3.86 14.04
N SER A 179 28.41 -4.70 14.16
CA SER A 179 28.28 -5.61 15.30
C SER A 179 29.40 -6.66 15.32
N PHE A 180 29.83 -7.05 16.52
CA PHE A 180 30.80 -8.13 16.72
C PHE A 180 30.41 -9.41 15.96
N THR A 181 29.12 -9.75 15.95
CA THR A 181 28.59 -10.90 15.22
C THR A 181 28.92 -10.85 13.72
N SER A 182 28.82 -9.66 13.11
CA SER A 182 29.05 -9.50 11.67
C SER A 182 30.53 -9.32 11.33
N THR A 183 31.31 -8.67 12.20
CA THR A 183 32.75 -8.54 12.01
C THR A 183 33.49 -9.86 12.22
N SER A 184 32.95 -10.75 13.06
CA SER A 184 33.56 -12.03 13.41
C SER A 184 33.06 -13.22 12.58
N SER A 185 31.86 -13.16 12.00
CA SER A 185 31.30 -14.22 11.15
C SER A 185 30.93 -13.70 9.76
N LEU A 186 31.63 -14.23 8.75
CA LEU A 186 31.32 -13.97 7.34
C LEU A 186 29.90 -14.45 6.98
N PHE A 187 29.42 -15.51 7.64
CA PHE A 187 28.09 -16.04 7.37
C PHE A 187 27.01 -15.08 7.86
N MET A 188 27.13 -14.54 9.08
CA MET A 188 26.19 -13.53 9.59
C MET A 188 26.23 -12.22 8.81
N LEU A 189 27.43 -11.77 8.42
CA LEU A 189 27.60 -10.65 7.49
C LEU A 189 26.83 -10.90 6.19
N GLY A 190 26.94 -12.12 5.64
CA GLY A 190 26.23 -12.55 4.44
C GLY A 190 24.71 -12.54 4.61
N VAL A 191 24.20 -13.02 5.75
CA VAL A 191 22.76 -13.04 6.07
C VAL A 191 22.18 -11.62 6.08
N TYR A 192 22.78 -10.69 6.84
CA TYR A 192 22.28 -9.31 6.88
C TYR A 192 22.38 -8.61 5.53
N SER A 193 23.50 -8.81 4.82
CA SER A 193 23.72 -8.24 3.49
C SER A 193 22.71 -8.77 2.48
N PHE A 194 22.37 -10.07 2.55
CA PHE A 194 21.35 -10.68 1.70
C PHE A 194 19.99 -10.02 1.90
N PHE A 195 19.48 -9.97 3.14
CA PHE A 195 18.16 -9.39 3.43
C PHE A 195 18.08 -7.91 3.08
N PHE A 196 19.11 -7.12 3.38
CA PHE A 196 19.15 -5.71 2.99
C PHE A 196 19.17 -5.55 1.46
N SER A 197 20.02 -6.31 0.75
CA SER A 197 20.18 -6.19 -0.70
C SER A 197 18.89 -6.51 -1.44
N ILE A 198 18.23 -7.62 -1.12
CA ILE A 198 16.95 -7.97 -1.77
C ILE A 198 15.87 -6.90 -1.51
N THR A 199 15.89 -6.31 -0.32
CA THR A 199 14.96 -5.25 0.07
C THR A 199 15.23 -3.96 -0.72
N PHE A 200 16.49 -3.55 -0.79
CA PHE A 200 16.91 -2.34 -1.49
C PHE A 200 16.69 -2.45 -3.00
N ILE A 201 17.01 -3.59 -3.60
CA ILE A 201 16.73 -3.89 -5.01
C ILE A 201 15.22 -3.84 -5.27
N GLY A 202 14.42 -4.49 -4.43
CA GLY A 202 12.95 -4.47 -4.54
C GLY A 202 12.38 -3.06 -4.43
N TRP A 203 12.90 -2.25 -3.51
CA TRP A 203 12.52 -0.86 -3.34
C TRP A 203 12.89 0.01 -4.56
N ILE A 204 14.12 -0.10 -5.07
CA ILE A 204 14.57 0.58 -6.30
C ILE A 204 13.68 0.20 -7.48
N TYR A 205 13.42 -1.11 -7.65
CA TYR A 205 12.58 -1.61 -8.73
C TYR A 205 11.18 -0.99 -8.67
N HIS A 206 10.55 -1.00 -7.49
CA HIS A 206 9.21 -0.46 -7.30
C HIS A 206 9.18 1.07 -7.47
N LYS A 207 10.16 1.79 -6.91
CA LYS A 207 10.12 3.25 -6.83
C LYS A 207 10.59 3.94 -8.12
N LEU A 208 11.66 3.44 -8.72
CA LEU A 208 12.31 4.04 -9.88
C LEU A 208 11.89 3.30 -11.15
N ILE A 209 12.20 2.01 -11.25
CA ILE A 209 12.08 1.25 -12.51
C ILE A 209 10.62 1.14 -12.95
N ARG A 210 9.70 0.80 -12.04
CA ARG A 210 8.26 0.70 -12.36
C ARG A 210 7.68 2.01 -12.87
N LYS A 211 8.09 3.14 -12.28
CA LYS A 211 7.66 4.49 -12.70
C LYS A 211 8.19 4.87 -14.09
N PHE A 212 9.47 4.60 -14.37
CA PHE A 212 10.04 4.92 -15.69
C PHE A 212 9.50 4.01 -16.80
N ARG A 213 9.30 2.72 -16.50
CA ARG A 213 8.76 1.75 -17.47
C ARG A 213 7.31 2.05 -17.84
N SER A 214 6.47 2.50 -16.90
CA SER A 214 5.09 2.92 -17.20
C SER A 214 5.02 4.16 -18.09
N ILE A 215 6.04 5.02 -18.07
CA ILE A 215 6.11 6.22 -18.93
C ILE A 215 6.60 5.87 -20.34
N LYS A 216 7.62 5.01 -20.46
CA LYS A 216 8.27 4.68 -21.75
C LYS A 216 7.51 3.65 -22.59
N ASP A 217 6.83 2.71 -21.95
CA ASP A 217 5.99 1.74 -22.66
C ASP A 217 4.81 1.33 -21.75
N PRO A 218 3.65 2.00 -21.88
CA PRO A 218 2.46 1.67 -21.11
C PRO A 218 1.89 0.28 -21.43
N TYR A 219 2.44 -0.45 -22.41
CA TYR A 219 1.96 -1.76 -22.88
C TYR A 219 2.93 -2.93 -22.60
N VAL A 220 4.16 -2.70 -22.11
CA VAL A 220 5.17 -3.75 -21.86
C VAL A 220 4.88 -4.60 -20.62
N LEU A 221 4.12 -4.09 -19.65
CA LEU A 221 3.71 -4.85 -18.47
C LEU A 221 2.34 -5.53 -18.64
N ARG A 222 2.03 -5.98 -19.86
CA ARG A 222 0.84 -6.77 -20.25
C ARG A 222 0.70 -8.15 -19.58
N LYS A 223 1.33 -8.37 -18.42
CA LYS A 223 1.03 -9.48 -17.51
C LYS A 223 0.91 -9.02 -16.06
N SER A 224 -0.11 -8.22 -15.80
CA SER A 224 -0.76 -8.12 -14.50
C SER A 224 -1.35 -9.48 -14.07
N SER A 225 -1.69 -9.66 -12.79
CA SER A 225 -2.33 -10.90 -12.32
C SER A 225 -3.68 -11.20 -12.99
N TRP A 226 -4.29 -10.22 -13.67
CA TRP A 226 -5.51 -10.42 -14.46
C TRP A 226 -5.29 -10.76 -15.94
N ASP A 227 -4.06 -10.68 -16.45
CA ASP A 227 -3.73 -11.26 -17.76
C ASP A 227 -3.68 -12.81 -17.72
N ASP A 228 -3.69 -13.39 -16.51
CA ASP A 228 -3.92 -14.82 -16.23
C ASP A 228 -5.37 -15.09 -15.73
N VAL A 229 -6.33 -14.14 -15.88
CA VAL A 229 -7.76 -14.45 -15.63
C VAL A 229 -8.13 -15.64 -16.49
N SER A 230 -8.63 -16.70 -15.84
CA SER A 230 -9.03 -17.94 -16.48
C SER A 230 -9.81 -17.63 -17.75
N LYS A 231 -9.41 -18.26 -18.87
CA LYS A 231 -10.14 -18.16 -20.15
C LYS A 231 -11.61 -18.59 -20.01
N ASP A 232 -11.94 -19.22 -18.89
CA ASP A 232 -13.17 -19.97 -18.66
C ASP A 232 -14.31 -19.10 -18.10
N GLY A 233 -14.12 -17.78 -17.91
CA GLY A 233 -15.16 -16.91 -17.32
C GLY A 233 -15.34 -15.52 -17.93
N VAL A 234 -14.46 -15.05 -18.83
CA VAL A 234 -14.53 -13.68 -19.38
C VAL A 234 -14.69 -13.71 -20.90
N SER A 235 -15.78 -13.15 -21.41
CA SER A 235 -16.05 -13.12 -22.84
C SER A 235 -15.04 -12.28 -23.62
N GLN A 236 -14.67 -12.71 -24.83
CA GLN A 236 -13.75 -11.98 -25.73
C GLN A 236 -14.23 -10.55 -26.02
N LYS A 237 -15.56 -10.32 -26.02
CA LYS A 237 -16.19 -9.01 -26.17
C LYS A 237 -15.87 -8.08 -24.99
N SER A 238 -15.87 -8.59 -23.75
CA SER A 238 -15.51 -7.82 -22.56
C SER A 238 -14.03 -7.46 -22.55
N ARG A 239 -13.16 -8.37 -23.02
CA ARG A 239 -11.74 -8.08 -23.21
C ARG A 239 -11.49 -6.96 -24.22
N LYS A 240 -12.10 -7.03 -25.42
CA LYS A 240 -11.98 -5.96 -26.44
C LYS A 240 -12.48 -4.61 -25.91
N TRP A 241 -13.58 -4.61 -25.17
CA TRP A 241 -14.15 -3.41 -24.54
C TRP A 241 -13.20 -2.80 -23.52
N ALA A 242 -12.70 -3.59 -22.56
CA ALA A 242 -11.80 -3.09 -21.53
C ALA A 242 -10.48 -2.58 -22.11
N LEU A 243 -9.94 -3.23 -23.15
CA LEU A 243 -8.77 -2.74 -23.87
C LEU A 243 -9.03 -1.39 -24.55
N LYS A 244 -10.23 -1.16 -25.09
CA LYS A 244 -10.60 0.15 -25.66
C LYS A 244 -10.64 1.22 -24.57
N LEU A 245 -11.23 0.91 -23.43
CA LEU A 245 -11.31 1.79 -22.27
C LEU A 245 -9.91 2.14 -21.72
N LEU A 246 -9.06 1.14 -21.52
CA LEU A 246 -7.69 1.32 -21.02
C LEU A 246 -6.81 2.14 -21.99
N LYS A 247 -7.02 2.02 -23.30
CA LYS A 247 -6.34 2.86 -24.29
C LYS A 247 -6.75 4.33 -24.18
N GLN A 248 -8.00 4.60 -23.81
CA GLN A 248 -8.52 5.95 -23.64
C GLN A 248 -8.21 6.52 -22.25
N THR A 249 -7.97 5.66 -21.26
CA THR A 249 -7.58 6.06 -19.90
C THR A 249 -6.28 5.35 -19.46
N PRO A 250 -5.12 5.67 -20.07
CA PRO A 250 -3.84 5.02 -19.74
C PRO A 250 -3.43 5.24 -18.28
N SER A 251 -3.87 6.34 -17.67
CA SER A 251 -3.62 6.67 -16.27
C SER A 251 -4.20 5.63 -15.30
N LEU A 252 -5.12 4.76 -15.74
CA LEU A 252 -5.67 3.67 -14.90
C LEU A 252 -4.64 2.57 -14.60
N TYR A 253 -3.65 2.38 -15.46
CA TYR A 253 -2.70 1.27 -15.37
C TYR A 253 -1.90 1.18 -14.04
N PRO A 254 -1.35 2.28 -13.49
CA PRO A 254 -0.66 2.24 -12.19
C PRO A 254 -1.59 2.03 -10.98
N CYS A 255 -2.90 1.80 -11.16
CA CYS A 255 -3.83 1.65 -10.04
C CYS A 255 -3.36 0.57 -9.06
N LEU A 256 -2.99 1.01 -7.85
CA LEU A 256 -2.55 0.11 -6.78
C LEU A 256 -3.69 -0.58 -6.05
N GLN A 257 -4.94 -0.22 -6.37
CA GLN A 257 -6.14 -0.62 -5.62
C GLN A 257 -6.16 -0.16 -4.15
N CYS A 258 -5.36 0.85 -3.77
CA CYS A 258 -5.20 1.29 -2.37
C CYS A 258 -6.47 1.81 -1.65
N GLY A 259 -7.57 2.03 -2.37
CA GLY A 259 -8.86 2.38 -1.79
C GLY A 259 -9.04 3.82 -1.30
N ILE A 260 -8.03 4.69 -1.44
CA ILE A 260 -8.16 6.11 -1.07
C ILE A 260 -9.31 6.81 -1.81
N CYS A 261 -9.56 6.44 -3.08
CA CYS A 261 -10.67 6.98 -3.85
C CYS A 261 -12.04 6.65 -3.26
N SER A 262 -12.17 5.55 -2.52
CA SER A 262 -13.42 5.19 -1.82
C SER A 262 -13.50 5.81 -0.45
N SER A 263 -12.37 5.86 0.29
CA SER A 263 -12.28 6.53 1.59
C SER A 263 -12.66 8.01 1.52
N GLU A 264 -12.21 8.71 0.48
CA GLU A 264 -12.44 10.15 0.29
C GLU A 264 -13.71 10.46 -0.51
N CYS A 265 -14.42 9.43 -1.01
CA CYS A 265 -15.62 9.66 -1.82
C CYS A 265 -16.82 10.00 -0.93
N PRO A 266 -17.45 11.19 -1.10
CA PRO A 266 -18.61 11.57 -0.31
C PRO A 266 -19.80 10.63 -0.56
N VAL A 267 -19.98 10.18 -1.81
CA VAL A 267 -21.07 9.26 -2.18
C VAL A 267 -20.86 7.88 -1.56
N SER A 268 -19.62 7.38 -1.55
CA SER A 268 -19.31 6.10 -0.88
C SER A 268 -19.64 6.17 0.61
N LYS A 269 -19.36 7.31 1.27
CA LYS A 269 -19.70 7.53 2.68
C LYS A 269 -21.21 7.59 2.93
N VAL A 270 -21.95 8.37 2.14
CA VAL A 270 -23.41 8.54 2.30
C VAL A 270 -24.15 7.24 2.00
N THR A 271 -23.70 6.49 0.99
CA THR A 271 -24.31 5.21 0.59
C THR A 271 -23.80 4.02 1.40
N MET A 272 -23.03 4.26 2.47
CA MET A 272 -22.44 3.21 3.33
C MET A 272 -21.66 2.15 2.53
N GLY A 273 -20.97 2.56 1.47
CA GLY A 273 -20.17 1.69 0.63
C GLY A 273 -20.92 1.00 -0.51
N ASN A 274 -22.24 1.19 -0.65
CA ASN A 274 -23.00 0.67 -1.80
C ASN A 274 -22.47 1.24 -3.12
N TYR A 275 -22.14 2.54 -3.13
CA TYR A 275 -21.25 3.10 -4.15
C TYR A 275 -19.78 2.96 -3.72
N ASN A 276 -18.96 2.38 -4.59
CA ASN A 276 -17.55 2.16 -4.29
C ASN A 276 -16.69 2.35 -5.55
N PRO A 277 -16.02 3.50 -5.71
CA PRO A 277 -15.22 3.76 -6.90
C PRO A 277 -14.02 2.81 -7.04
N ARG A 278 -13.45 2.29 -5.94
CA ARG A 278 -12.39 1.27 -5.99
C ARG A 278 -12.93 -0.02 -6.58
N ARG A 279 -14.10 -0.49 -6.16
CA ARG A 279 -14.76 -1.69 -6.68
C ARG A 279 -15.04 -1.56 -8.18
N ASN A 280 -15.49 -0.38 -8.61
CA ASN A 280 -15.74 -0.13 -10.02
C ASN A 280 -14.45 -0.17 -10.85
N VAL A 281 -13.38 0.48 -10.36
CA VAL A 281 -12.06 0.39 -11.00
C VAL A 281 -11.56 -1.06 -11.05
N LEU A 282 -11.73 -1.81 -9.96
CA LEU A 282 -11.39 -3.23 -9.94
C LEU A 282 -12.18 -4.03 -10.98
N ALA A 283 -13.47 -3.77 -11.12
CA ALA A 283 -14.30 -4.42 -12.13
C ALA A 283 -13.83 -4.11 -13.56
N ILE A 284 -13.35 -2.89 -13.83
CA ILE A 284 -12.74 -2.52 -15.11
C ILE A 284 -11.45 -3.32 -15.35
N LEU A 285 -10.57 -3.36 -14.34
CA LEU A 285 -9.30 -4.09 -14.41
C LEU A 285 -9.50 -5.60 -14.59
N LEU A 286 -10.54 -6.16 -13.97
CA LEU A 286 -10.96 -7.56 -14.10
C LEU A 286 -11.85 -7.83 -15.31
N LEU A 287 -12.07 -6.85 -16.18
CA LEU A 287 -12.84 -6.97 -17.42
C LEU A 287 -14.33 -7.35 -17.20
N TYR A 288 -14.89 -7.07 -16.02
CA TYR A 288 -16.30 -7.32 -15.69
C TYR A 288 -17.21 -6.22 -16.23
N LYS A 289 -17.30 -6.13 -17.56
CA LYS A 289 -18.13 -5.17 -18.28
C LYS A 289 -19.58 -5.16 -17.81
N ASP A 290 -20.15 -6.35 -17.66
CA ASP A 290 -21.57 -6.51 -17.36
C ASP A 290 -21.90 -6.06 -15.93
N LEU A 291 -20.99 -6.25 -14.97
CA LEU A 291 -21.16 -5.72 -13.62
C LEU A 291 -21.28 -4.19 -13.61
N LEU A 292 -20.60 -3.51 -14.55
CA LEU A 292 -20.61 -2.06 -14.67
C LEU A 292 -21.83 -1.56 -15.46
N LEU A 293 -22.04 -2.11 -16.66
CA LEU A 293 -23.03 -1.56 -17.61
C LEU A 293 -24.42 -2.23 -17.56
N LYS A 294 -24.57 -3.37 -16.88
CA LYS A 294 -25.84 -4.04 -16.58
C LYS A 294 -26.17 -4.03 -15.07
N GLY A 295 -25.28 -3.47 -14.25
CA GLY A 295 -25.50 -3.37 -12.81
C GLY A 295 -26.54 -2.31 -12.44
N ASP A 296 -26.73 -2.13 -11.14
CA ASP A 296 -27.51 -1.03 -10.57
C ASP A 296 -26.98 0.33 -11.06
N ASP A 297 -27.88 1.29 -11.28
CA ASP A 297 -27.51 2.65 -11.75
C ASP A 297 -26.46 3.28 -10.84
N LEU A 298 -26.55 3.06 -9.52
CA LEU A 298 -25.61 3.59 -8.55
C LEU A 298 -24.17 3.21 -8.87
N VAL A 299 -23.92 2.04 -9.49
CA VAL A 299 -22.57 1.56 -9.84
C VAL A 299 -21.81 2.58 -10.68
N ILE A 300 -22.45 3.20 -11.67
CA ILE A 300 -21.82 4.18 -12.55
C ILE A 300 -22.27 5.60 -12.19
N TRP A 301 -23.57 5.78 -11.99
CA TRP A 301 -24.21 7.09 -11.80
C TRP A 301 -24.07 7.64 -10.40
N GLY A 302 -23.53 6.86 -9.45
CA GLY A 302 -23.11 7.37 -8.15
C GLY A 302 -21.92 8.34 -8.20
N CYS A 303 -21.15 8.40 -9.30
CA CYS A 303 -20.10 9.41 -9.43
C CYS A 303 -20.71 10.81 -9.62
N THR A 304 -20.36 11.78 -8.77
CA THR A 304 -20.79 13.18 -8.90
C THR A 304 -19.81 14.07 -9.66
N ASP A 305 -18.77 13.48 -10.25
CA ASP A 305 -17.72 14.18 -10.99
C ASP A 305 -17.02 15.31 -10.20
N CYS A 306 -16.90 15.13 -8.88
CA CYS A 306 -16.31 16.11 -7.97
C CYS A 306 -14.76 16.15 -7.96
N HIS A 307 -14.09 15.31 -8.77
CA HIS A 307 -12.63 15.19 -8.90
C HIS A 307 -11.81 14.88 -7.64
N THR A 308 -12.44 14.74 -6.46
CA THR A 308 -11.73 14.42 -5.20
C THR A 308 -10.86 13.17 -5.35
N CYS A 309 -11.36 12.14 -6.04
CA CYS A 309 -10.64 10.90 -6.24
C CYS A 309 -9.39 11.02 -7.13
N ASP A 310 -9.36 11.98 -8.05
CA ASP A 310 -8.20 12.27 -8.90
C ASP A 310 -7.10 12.95 -8.08
N GLU A 311 -7.47 13.96 -7.30
CA GLU A 311 -6.54 14.77 -6.50
C GLU A 311 -5.83 13.95 -5.40
N VAL A 312 -6.56 13.04 -4.77
CA VAL A 312 -6.03 12.20 -3.68
C VAL A 312 -5.31 10.97 -4.21
N CYS A 313 -5.41 10.67 -5.51
CA CYS A 313 -4.84 9.45 -6.05
C CYS A 313 -3.29 9.49 -6.00
N PRO A 314 -2.63 8.55 -5.29
CA PRO A 314 -1.16 8.54 -5.21
C PRO A 314 -0.49 8.26 -6.56
N GLN A 315 -1.23 7.75 -7.53
CA GLN A 315 -0.75 7.38 -8.85
C GLN A 315 -1.21 8.39 -9.93
N ASN A 316 -1.87 9.48 -9.52
CA ASN A 316 -2.43 10.51 -10.41
C ASN A 316 -3.32 9.89 -11.49
N ILE A 317 -4.30 9.09 -11.06
CA ILE A 317 -5.26 8.46 -11.97
C ILE A 317 -6.44 9.39 -12.12
N GLU A 318 -6.83 9.68 -13.36
CA GLU A 318 -8.03 10.45 -13.70
C GLU A 318 -9.24 9.52 -13.69
N LEU A 319 -9.71 9.20 -12.49
CA LEU A 319 -10.88 8.35 -12.28
C LEU A 319 -12.16 9.03 -12.72
N THR A 320 -12.23 10.36 -12.66
CA THR A 320 -13.43 11.09 -13.08
C THR A 320 -13.69 10.94 -14.57
N ASP A 321 -12.65 11.03 -15.41
CA ASP A 321 -12.75 10.78 -16.86
C ASP A 321 -13.13 9.34 -17.17
N LEU A 322 -12.63 8.39 -16.37
CA LEU A 322 -13.02 6.98 -16.45
C LEU A 322 -14.52 6.79 -16.20
N PHE A 323 -15.06 7.41 -15.16
CA PHE A 323 -16.49 7.33 -14.84
C PHE A 323 -17.34 8.06 -15.87
N ALA A 324 -16.90 9.21 -16.38
CA ALA A 324 -17.55 9.91 -17.48
C ALA A 324 -17.64 9.03 -18.73
N PHE A 325 -16.56 8.32 -19.08
CA PHE A 325 -16.59 7.35 -20.17
C PHE A 325 -17.64 6.26 -19.95
N LEU A 326 -17.72 5.69 -18.73
CA LEU A 326 -18.69 4.65 -18.41
C LEU A 326 -20.14 5.16 -18.47
N LYS A 327 -20.41 6.37 -17.97
CA LYS A 327 -21.72 7.04 -18.09
C LYS A 327 -22.12 7.20 -19.56
N ASN A 328 -21.22 7.69 -20.40
CA ASN A 328 -21.46 7.82 -21.83
C ASN A 328 -21.72 6.47 -22.51
N GLN A 329 -21.04 5.40 -22.10
CA GLN A 329 -21.33 4.04 -22.59
C GLN A 329 -22.71 3.55 -22.15
N SER A 330 -23.12 3.82 -20.91
CA SER A 330 -24.45 3.49 -20.38
C SER A 330 -25.56 4.24 -21.15
N ILE A 331 -25.38 5.52 -21.44
CA ILE A 331 -26.31 6.32 -22.28
C ILE A 331 -26.43 5.72 -23.69
N ASN A 332 -25.30 5.41 -24.33
CA ASN A 332 -25.29 4.80 -25.68
C ASN A 332 -25.98 3.43 -25.75
N LEU A 333 -26.14 2.75 -24.60
CA LEU A 333 -26.86 1.49 -24.49
C LEU A 333 -28.35 1.67 -24.14
N GLY A 334 -28.85 2.91 -24.06
CA GLY A 334 -30.22 3.23 -23.65
C GLY A 334 -30.47 2.95 -22.17
N ARG A 335 -29.44 3.06 -21.32
CA ARG A 335 -29.49 2.76 -19.88
C ARG A 335 -29.03 3.92 -19.03
N GLY A 336 -29.17 5.14 -19.54
CA GLY A 336 -29.02 6.32 -18.71
C GLY A 336 -30.24 6.49 -17.82
N PRO A 337 -30.08 7.03 -16.60
CA PRO A 337 -31.20 7.40 -15.77
C PRO A 337 -32.06 8.47 -16.44
N ASP A 338 -33.38 8.36 -16.28
CA ASP A 338 -34.34 9.28 -16.90
C ASP A 338 -34.09 10.74 -16.51
N TYR A 339 -33.67 10.98 -15.26
CA TYR A 339 -33.39 12.33 -14.75
C TYR A 339 -32.30 13.07 -15.55
N ILE A 340 -31.35 12.36 -16.18
CA ILE A 340 -30.33 12.97 -17.04
C ILE A 340 -30.93 13.44 -18.37
N ALA A 341 -31.81 12.63 -18.96
CA ALA A 341 -32.51 12.99 -20.20
C ALA A 341 -33.48 14.16 -19.96
N GLU A 342 -34.20 14.13 -18.83
CA GLU A 342 -35.06 15.24 -18.40
C GLU A 342 -34.26 16.52 -18.18
N GLN A 343 -33.12 16.44 -17.50
CA GLN A 343 -32.22 17.58 -17.29
C GLN A 343 -31.73 18.16 -18.62
N ALA A 344 -31.30 17.31 -19.56
CA ALA A 344 -30.87 17.74 -20.89
C ALA A 344 -32.00 18.43 -21.66
N LYS A 345 -33.22 17.88 -21.59
CA LYS A 345 -34.42 18.48 -22.20
C LYS A 345 -34.74 19.85 -21.59
N LEU A 346 -34.68 19.99 -20.26
CA LEU A 346 -34.91 21.28 -19.59
C LEU A 346 -33.88 22.35 -19.97
N ILE A 347 -32.62 21.95 -20.19
CA ILE A 347 -31.59 22.87 -20.71
C ILE A 347 -31.96 23.31 -22.13
N PHE A 348 -32.37 22.37 -22.98
CA PHE A 348 -32.73 22.67 -24.36
C PHE A 348 -33.97 23.57 -24.46
N ASP A 349 -35.02 23.23 -23.70
CA ASP A 349 -36.32 23.91 -23.76
C ASP A 349 -36.29 25.25 -23.01
N ASN A 350 -35.58 25.33 -21.88
CA ASN A 350 -35.71 26.44 -20.92
C ASN A 350 -34.37 27.09 -20.52
N ALA A 351 -33.23 26.64 -21.08
CA ALA A 351 -31.89 27.06 -20.66
C ALA A 351 -31.60 26.87 -19.15
N LYS A 352 -32.29 25.92 -18.50
CA LYS A 352 -32.16 25.61 -17.06
C LYS A 352 -31.72 24.17 -16.83
N ALA A 353 -30.62 23.99 -16.12
CA ALA A 353 -30.08 22.67 -15.75
C ALA A 353 -30.68 22.08 -14.46
N ILE A 354 -31.47 22.85 -13.72
CA ILE A 354 -32.16 22.34 -12.53
C ILE A 354 -33.66 22.47 -12.83
N PRO A 355 -34.47 21.42 -12.62
CA PRO A 355 -35.92 21.50 -12.76
C PRO A 355 -36.44 22.70 -11.98
N SER A 356 -37.31 23.50 -12.60
CA SER A 356 -37.88 24.64 -11.93
C SER A 356 -38.79 24.13 -10.81
N GLN A 357 -38.35 24.35 -9.57
CA GLN A 357 -39.15 24.10 -8.38
C GLN A 357 -39.76 25.44 -7.97
N PRO A 358 -40.91 25.45 -7.28
CA PRO A 358 -41.50 26.70 -6.77
C PRO A 358 -40.47 27.53 -5.98
N ALA A 359 -39.61 26.88 -5.20
CA ALA A 359 -38.53 27.51 -4.45
C ALA A 359 -37.49 28.28 -5.30
N ILE A 360 -37.35 27.93 -6.58
CA ILE A 360 -36.43 28.55 -7.55
C ILE A 360 -37.15 29.62 -8.39
N GLU A 361 -38.44 29.42 -8.69
CA GLU A 361 -39.25 30.35 -9.50
C GLU A 361 -39.68 31.62 -8.74
N HIS A 362 -39.62 31.62 -7.41
CA HIS A 362 -39.89 32.80 -6.57
C HIS A 362 -38.69 33.76 -6.41
N ARG A 363 -37.62 33.62 -7.20
CA ARG A 363 -36.50 34.57 -7.29
C ARG A 363 -36.54 35.28 -8.62
#